data_AF-A0A432SNX8-F1
#
_entry.id   AF-A0A432SNX8-F1
#
_cell.length_a   1.000
_cell.length_b   1.000
_cell.length_c   1.000
_cell.angle_alpha   90.00
_cell.angle_beta   90.00
_cell.angle_gamma   90.00
#
_symmetry.space_group_name_H-M   'P 1'
#
loop_
_entity.id
_entity.type
_entity.pdbx_description
1 polymer ?
#
loop_
_entity_poly.entity_id
_entity_poly.type
_entity_poly.pdbx_seq_one_letter_code
_entity_poly.pdbx_strand_id
1 'polypeptide(L)'
;MKVFIVIIATLFIMSGCGQKPIVVKGKINRPISSVPTKRTKPILGQQIPSTNPLENPSVILGSEINGTIEGNQTLSPQRREIILGGSEEMPGDEPVMDPTISQSYVATLKTKKFAYSDAAFMQEENGVIDLQILSAGKPLVTLKISSDVCVNHNCISKEEFNQDYLSSAYPAELINNVLTKQPIMGGRNLRRITGGFMQKINTPEYSIRYKTTPGSIYFKDMKNKIVIKLRRLK
;
A
#
# COMPACT_ATOMS: atom_id res chain seq x y z
N MET A 1 -55.49 -10.91 24.29
CA MET A 1 -55.29 -9.90 25.37
C MET A 1 -54.87 -10.62 26.64
N LYS A 2 -53.63 -10.43 27.09
CA LYS A 2 -53.18 -10.47 28.49
C LYS A 2 -51.70 -10.07 28.50
N VAL A 3 -51.52 -8.77 28.68
CA VAL A 3 -50.25 -8.07 28.79
C VAL A 3 -49.69 -8.39 30.19
N PHE A 4 -48.53 -9.04 30.26
CA PHE A 4 -47.76 -9.14 31.50
C PHE A 4 -46.74 -8.01 31.53
N ILE A 5 -47.07 -6.97 32.29
CA ILE A 5 -46.16 -5.91 32.72
C ILE A 5 -45.31 -6.50 33.85
N VAL A 6 -44.00 -6.65 33.62
CA VAL A 6 -43.04 -6.93 34.69
C VAL A 6 -42.24 -5.65 34.92
N ILE A 7 -42.56 -5.00 36.04
CA ILE A 7 -41.86 -3.85 36.59
C ILE A 7 -40.59 -4.38 37.25
N ILE A 8 -39.42 -4.20 36.63
CA ILE A 8 -38.14 -4.39 37.30
C ILE A 8 -37.75 -3.05 37.91
N ALA A 9 -37.94 -2.97 39.22
CA ALA A 9 -37.54 -1.86 40.06
C ALA A 9 -36.03 -1.67 40.02
N THR A 10 -35.65 -0.43 39.80
CA THR A 10 -34.32 0.15 39.93
C THR A 10 -33.78 -0.04 41.36
N LEU A 11 -32.67 -0.77 41.50
CA LEU A 11 -31.83 -0.70 42.70
C LEU A 11 -30.51 -0.01 42.34
N PHE A 12 -30.48 1.29 42.64
CA PHE A 12 -29.29 2.11 42.75
C PHE A 12 -28.44 1.60 43.92
N ILE A 13 -27.24 1.08 43.65
CA ILE A 13 -26.16 1.02 44.66
C ILE A 13 -25.01 1.87 44.12
N MET A 14 -25.04 3.15 44.52
CA MET A 14 -23.93 4.08 44.41
C MET A 14 -22.90 3.74 45.48
N SER A 15 -21.87 2.97 45.11
CA SER A 15 -20.65 2.84 45.91
C SER A 15 -19.61 3.82 45.36
N GLY A 16 -19.49 4.96 46.03
CA GLY A 16 -18.50 5.99 45.72
C GLY A 16 -17.08 5.57 46.09
N CYS A 17 -16.17 5.68 45.14
CA CYS A 17 -14.73 5.80 45.40
C CYS A 17 -14.32 7.23 45.07
N GLY A 18 -14.15 8.04 46.12
CA GLY A 18 -13.57 9.38 46.03
C GLY A 18 -12.09 9.31 45.67
N GLN A 19 -11.72 9.82 44.50
CA GLN A 19 -10.33 10.13 44.18
C GLN A 19 -10.10 11.62 44.41
N LYS A 20 -9.32 11.93 45.45
CA LYS A 20 -8.82 13.26 45.75
C LYS A 20 -7.83 13.69 44.65
N PRO A 21 -7.90 14.93 44.13
CA PRO A 21 -6.88 15.44 43.22
C PRO A 21 -5.57 15.68 44.00
N ILE A 22 -4.50 15.01 43.56
CA ILE A 22 -3.14 15.29 44.01
C ILE A 22 -2.68 16.57 43.31
N VAL A 23 -2.69 17.68 44.05
CA VAL A 23 -2.06 18.95 43.63
C VAL A 23 -0.56 18.86 43.93
N VAL A 24 0.24 18.50 42.92
CA VAL A 24 1.70 18.65 42.99
C VAL A 24 2.05 20.09 42.60
N LYS A 25 2.30 20.94 43.60
CA LYS A 25 2.98 22.23 43.42
C LYS A 25 4.46 21.99 43.17
N GLY A 26 4.84 21.81 41.91
CA GLY A 26 6.23 21.80 41.46
C GLY A 26 6.63 23.16 40.89
N LYS A 27 7.26 24.01 41.71
CA LYS A 27 8.04 25.16 41.26
C LYS A 27 9.32 24.65 40.61
N ILE A 28 9.48 24.82 39.31
CA ILE A 28 10.80 24.82 38.66
C ILE A 28 10.90 26.11 37.83
N ASN A 29 11.60 27.08 38.41
CA ASN A 29 12.13 28.24 37.71
C ASN A 29 13.18 27.74 36.70
N ARG A 30 12.93 27.93 35.41
CA ARG A 30 14.01 28.06 34.43
C ARG A 30 13.83 29.37 33.67
N PRO A 31 14.88 30.20 33.58
CA PRO A 31 14.82 31.49 32.93
C PRO A 31 14.57 31.33 31.43
N ILE A 32 13.56 32.05 30.97
CA ILE A 32 13.29 32.32 29.56
C ILE A 32 14.45 33.18 29.05
N SER A 33 15.38 32.56 28.32
CA SER A 33 16.36 33.30 27.54
C SER A 33 15.64 33.89 26.32
N SER A 34 15.32 35.17 26.42
CA SER A 34 14.81 36.00 25.34
C SER A 34 15.88 36.17 24.28
N VAL A 35 15.79 35.41 23.20
CA VAL A 35 16.54 35.69 21.97
C VAL A 35 15.80 36.79 21.19
N PRO A 36 16.47 37.91 20.84
CA PRO A 36 15.83 39.06 20.23
C PRO A 36 15.40 38.78 18.79
N THR A 37 14.12 39.05 18.55
CA THR A 37 13.47 39.12 17.24
C THR A 37 14.04 40.30 16.44
N LYS A 38 14.94 40.04 15.47
CA LYS A 38 15.26 41.03 14.44
C LYS A 38 14.12 41.09 13.42
N ARG A 39 13.28 42.08 13.63
CA ARG A 39 12.22 42.57 12.74
C ARG A 39 12.88 43.29 11.56
N THR A 40 13.07 42.60 10.43
CA THR A 40 13.42 43.27 9.16
C THR A 40 12.14 43.67 8.46
N LYS A 41 12.04 44.97 8.13
CA LYS A 41 10.92 45.63 7.48
C LYS A 41 10.62 45.02 6.08
N PRO A 42 9.36 45.09 5.61
CA PRO A 42 9.01 44.82 4.23
C PRO A 42 9.50 45.99 3.35
N ILE A 43 10.20 45.69 2.26
CA ILE A 43 10.46 46.65 1.18
C ILE A 43 9.34 46.51 0.16
N LEU A 44 8.54 47.56 0.09
CA LEU A 44 7.55 47.87 -0.91
C LEU A 44 8.25 48.57 -2.08
N GLY A 45 7.94 48.15 -3.31
CA GLY A 45 8.07 48.97 -4.51
C GLY A 45 9.38 48.80 -5.28
N GLN A 46 9.31 48.06 -6.38
CA GLN A 46 9.63 48.66 -7.68
C GLN A 46 8.91 47.88 -8.79
N GLN A 47 8.41 48.67 -9.73
CA GLN A 47 7.45 48.36 -10.77
C GLN A 47 8.15 48.62 -12.12
N ILE A 48 7.78 47.84 -13.15
CA ILE A 48 7.86 48.16 -14.62
C ILE A 48 9.23 47.86 -15.29
N PRO A 49 9.34 47.45 -16.59
CA PRO A 49 8.32 47.36 -17.66
C PRO A 49 8.17 46.02 -18.39
N SER A 50 6.98 45.93 -19.00
CA SER A 50 6.61 45.11 -20.17
C SER A 50 7.37 45.53 -21.44
N THR A 51 7.89 44.54 -22.19
CA THR A 51 8.09 44.63 -23.64
C THR A 51 7.82 43.26 -24.29
N ASN A 52 6.62 43.15 -24.87
CA ASN A 52 6.17 42.55 -26.14
C ASN A 52 6.91 41.37 -26.85
N PRO A 53 6.15 40.64 -27.72
CA PRO A 53 6.44 39.29 -28.19
C PRO A 53 7.01 39.23 -29.61
N LEU A 54 7.74 38.16 -29.93
CA LEU A 54 8.11 37.62 -31.26
C LEU A 54 8.71 36.23 -30.90
N GLU A 55 8.53 35.10 -31.57
CA GLU A 55 8.26 34.79 -32.97
C GLU A 55 8.00 33.26 -33.03
N ASN A 56 7.03 32.83 -33.85
CA ASN A 56 6.89 31.42 -34.25
C ASN A 56 8.05 31.03 -35.18
N PRO A 57 8.43 29.74 -35.20
CA PRO A 57 8.53 29.10 -36.50
C PRO A 57 7.76 27.78 -36.57
N SER A 58 6.85 27.76 -37.54
CA SER A 58 6.33 26.60 -38.25
C SER A 58 7.45 25.64 -38.67
N VAL A 59 7.32 24.36 -38.30
CA VAL A 59 8.12 23.27 -38.84
C VAL A 59 7.26 22.43 -39.79
N ILE A 60 7.89 22.18 -40.94
CA ILE A 60 7.41 21.65 -42.21
C ILE A 60 6.98 20.18 -42.07
N LEU A 61 5.81 19.87 -42.65
CA LEU A 61 5.37 18.53 -42.98
C LEU A 61 5.86 18.20 -44.40
N GLY A 62 6.70 17.19 -44.52
CA GLY A 62 7.15 16.51 -45.73
C GLY A 62 7.78 15.19 -45.27
N SER A 63 7.66 14.05 -45.93
CA SER A 63 7.26 13.73 -47.29
C SER A 63 6.99 12.22 -47.34
N GLU A 64 6.25 11.83 -48.37
CA GLU A 64 5.93 10.46 -48.77
C GLU A 64 7.18 9.56 -48.92
N ILE A 65 7.00 8.27 -48.60
CA ILE A 65 7.78 7.18 -49.22
C ILE A 65 6.84 6.00 -49.48
N ASN A 66 6.46 5.87 -50.76
CA ASN A 66 5.99 4.64 -51.36
C ASN A 66 7.15 3.64 -51.43
N GLY A 67 6.88 2.40 -51.05
CA GLY A 67 7.83 1.29 -51.15
C GLY A 67 7.11 -0.03 -51.45
N THR A 68 6.88 -0.28 -52.73
CA THR A 68 6.52 -1.57 -53.31
C THR A 68 7.71 -2.52 -53.19
N ILE A 69 7.51 -3.73 -52.63
CA ILE A 69 8.43 -4.85 -52.82
C ILE A 69 7.59 -6.10 -53.15
N GLU A 70 7.71 -6.53 -54.41
CA GLU A 70 7.38 -7.88 -54.86
C GLU A 70 8.42 -8.88 -54.35
N GLY A 71 7.97 -10.08 -54.01
CA GLY A 71 8.84 -11.18 -53.59
C GLY A 71 8.13 -12.52 -53.68
N ASN A 72 8.08 -13.07 -54.90
CA ASN A 72 7.71 -14.46 -55.20
C ASN A 72 8.68 -15.43 -54.51
N GLN A 73 8.18 -16.43 -53.76
CA GLN A 73 8.82 -17.74 -53.67
C GLN A 73 7.79 -18.88 -53.61
N THR A 74 7.82 -19.66 -54.68
CA THR A 74 7.20 -20.96 -54.93
C THR A 74 7.77 -22.03 -53.99
N LEU A 75 6.92 -22.79 -53.30
CA LEU A 75 7.29 -24.04 -52.62
C LEU A 75 6.44 -25.21 -53.14
N SER A 76 7.19 -26.27 -53.49
CA SER A 76 6.85 -27.55 -54.12
C SER A 76 6.17 -28.53 -53.10
N PRO A 77 5.53 -29.64 -53.55
CA PRO A 77 4.39 -30.25 -52.89
C PRO A 77 4.75 -31.22 -51.76
N GLN A 78 3.91 -31.24 -50.72
CA GLN A 78 3.98 -32.21 -49.64
C GLN A 78 3.45 -33.59 -50.07
N ARG A 79 4.32 -34.58 -49.92
CA ARG A 79 4.05 -36.01 -50.01
C ARG A 79 3.24 -36.45 -48.79
N ARG A 80 2.07 -37.01 -49.03
CA ARG A 80 1.27 -37.75 -48.03
C ARG A 80 1.90 -39.11 -47.80
N GLU A 81 2.14 -39.47 -46.54
CA GLU A 81 2.08 -40.85 -46.08
C GLU A 81 1.25 -40.89 -44.79
N ILE A 82 0.28 -41.79 -44.79
CA ILE A 82 -0.64 -42.13 -43.71
C ILE A 82 -0.03 -43.35 -43.01
N ILE A 83 0.17 -43.30 -41.68
CA ILE A 83 0.15 -44.52 -40.86
C ILE A 83 -0.69 -44.27 -39.60
N LEU A 84 -1.63 -45.20 -39.42
CA LEU A 84 -2.57 -45.38 -38.32
C LEU A 84 -1.88 -46.03 -37.11
N GLY A 85 -2.34 -45.68 -35.91
CA GLY A 85 -2.41 -46.60 -34.77
C GLY A 85 -1.53 -46.26 -33.57
N GLY A 86 -2.18 -46.03 -32.42
CA GLY A 86 -1.52 -45.98 -31.10
C GLY A 86 -2.09 -44.91 -30.16
N SER A 87 -3.35 -45.07 -29.74
CA SER A 87 -3.91 -44.34 -28.61
C SER A 87 -3.40 -44.96 -27.31
N GLU A 88 -2.30 -44.44 -26.78
CA GLU A 88 -1.97 -44.57 -25.36
C GLU A 88 -2.31 -43.23 -24.71
N GLU A 89 -3.48 -43.16 -24.09
CA GLU A 89 -3.85 -42.10 -23.16
C GLU A 89 -2.84 -42.13 -22.01
N MET A 90 -1.87 -41.22 -22.02
CA MET A 90 -1.04 -40.99 -20.85
C MET A 90 -1.90 -40.39 -19.74
N PRO A 91 -1.81 -40.89 -18.50
CA PRO A 91 -2.49 -40.30 -17.36
C PRO A 91 -2.01 -38.86 -17.23
N GLY A 92 -2.94 -37.91 -17.33
CA GLY A 92 -2.64 -36.49 -17.14
C GLY A 92 -2.00 -36.32 -15.77
N ASP A 93 -0.76 -35.86 -15.76
CA ASP A 93 -0.10 -35.37 -14.55
C ASP A 93 -1.03 -34.31 -13.96
N GLU A 94 -1.71 -34.66 -12.86
CA GLU A 94 -2.40 -33.69 -12.03
C GLU A 94 -1.38 -32.59 -11.71
N PRO A 95 -1.71 -31.31 -11.90
CA PRO A 95 -0.77 -30.23 -11.61
C PRO A 95 -0.37 -30.35 -10.15
N VAL A 96 0.89 -30.73 -9.92
CA VAL A 96 1.49 -30.78 -8.60
C VAL A 96 1.40 -29.37 -8.03
N MET A 97 0.43 -29.18 -7.13
CA MET A 97 0.18 -27.92 -6.45
C MET A 97 1.40 -27.66 -5.56
N ASP A 98 2.26 -26.72 -5.99
CA ASP A 98 3.47 -26.32 -5.27
C ASP A 98 3.09 -25.92 -3.83
N PRO A 99 3.71 -26.49 -2.77
CA PRO A 99 3.34 -26.19 -1.39
C PRO A 99 3.38 -24.69 -1.13
N THR A 100 2.20 -24.10 -0.89
CA THR A 100 2.03 -22.69 -0.52
C THR A 100 2.92 -22.35 0.69
N ILE A 101 4.01 -21.61 0.45
CA ILE A 101 4.96 -21.25 1.52
C ILE A 101 4.34 -20.17 2.40
N SER A 102 3.70 -20.61 3.48
CA SER A 102 3.20 -19.72 4.54
C SER A 102 4.33 -19.23 5.43
N GLN A 103 4.34 -17.93 5.72
CA GLN A 103 5.35 -17.29 6.55
C GLN A 103 4.71 -16.56 7.73
N SER A 104 5.28 -16.78 8.93
CA SER A 104 4.82 -16.17 10.17
C SER A 104 5.49 -14.81 10.41
N TYR A 105 4.72 -13.83 10.89
CA TYR A 105 5.16 -12.46 11.14
C TYR A 105 4.65 -11.92 12.47
N VAL A 106 5.35 -10.93 13.03
CA VAL A 106 4.71 -9.89 13.83
C VAL A 106 4.29 -8.78 12.87
N ALA A 107 2.99 -8.55 12.75
CA ALA A 107 2.43 -7.52 11.91
C ALA A 107 2.07 -6.27 12.73
N THR A 108 2.22 -5.09 12.15
CA THR A 108 1.60 -3.87 12.62
C THR A 108 0.97 -3.19 11.42
N LEU A 109 -0.35 -3.15 11.40
CA LEU A 109 -1.14 -2.57 10.33
C LEU A 109 -2.01 -1.47 10.92
N LYS A 110 -1.66 -0.23 10.64
CA LYS A 110 -2.40 0.96 11.04
C LYS A 110 -2.87 1.67 9.78
N THR A 111 -4.19 1.72 9.62
CA THR A 111 -4.92 2.35 8.53
C THR A 111 -5.80 3.48 9.08
N LYS A 112 -6.60 4.12 8.22
CA LYS A 112 -7.65 5.07 8.65
C LYS A 112 -8.75 4.38 9.47
N LYS A 113 -9.10 3.14 9.12
CA LYS A 113 -10.26 2.42 9.68
C LYS A 113 -9.92 1.50 10.84
N PHE A 114 -8.69 1.01 10.93
CA PHE A 114 -8.29 0.08 11.99
C PHE A 114 -6.80 0.11 12.30
N ALA A 115 -6.43 -0.42 13.46
CA ALA A 115 -5.05 -0.58 13.87
C ALA A 115 -4.84 -1.90 14.61
N TYR A 116 -3.96 -2.76 14.11
CA TYR A 116 -3.60 -4.03 14.72
C TYR A 116 -2.09 -4.14 14.89
N SER A 117 -1.65 -4.83 15.94
CA SER A 117 -0.25 -5.16 16.19
C SER A 117 -0.17 -6.51 16.89
N ASP A 118 -0.13 -7.59 16.11
CA ASP A 118 -0.22 -8.97 16.63
C ASP A 118 0.51 -9.95 15.70
N ALA A 119 0.45 -11.24 16.03
CA ALA A 119 0.92 -12.32 15.17
C ALA A 119 0.13 -12.36 13.86
N ALA A 120 0.82 -12.70 12.77
CA ALA A 120 0.21 -12.81 11.45
C ALA A 120 0.81 -13.96 10.65
N PHE A 121 0.03 -14.52 9.73
CA PHE A 121 0.49 -15.42 8.68
C PHE A 121 0.30 -14.73 7.34
N MET A 122 1.28 -14.85 6.45
CA MET A 122 1.19 -14.36 5.09
C MET A 122 1.52 -15.50 4.12
N GLN A 123 0.64 -15.70 3.16
CA GLN A 123 0.79 -16.64 2.05
C GLN A 123 0.81 -15.85 0.75
N GLU A 124 1.64 -16.27 -0.18
CA GLU A 124 1.72 -15.71 -1.53
C GLU A 124 1.70 -16.86 -2.52
N GLU A 125 0.69 -16.90 -3.38
CA GLU A 125 0.49 -17.96 -4.35
C GLU A 125 -0.14 -17.39 -5.63
N ASN A 126 0.45 -17.67 -6.79
CA ASN A 126 -0.08 -17.23 -8.09
C ASN A 126 -0.40 -15.72 -8.15
N GLY A 127 0.41 -14.88 -7.48
CA GLY A 127 0.21 -13.43 -7.40
C GLY A 127 -0.90 -12.98 -6.43
N VAL A 128 -1.53 -13.92 -5.72
CA VAL A 128 -2.50 -13.66 -4.65
C VAL A 128 -1.77 -13.61 -3.32
N ILE A 129 -1.99 -12.54 -2.56
CA ILE A 129 -1.46 -12.38 -1.20
C ILE A 129 -2.59 -12.58 -0.22
N ASP A 130 -2.44 -13.49 0.73
CA ASP A 130 -3.35 -13.64 1.87
C ASP A 130 -2.59 -13.33 3.17
N LEU A 131 -2.95 -12.22 3.82
CA LEU A 131 -2.41 -11.79 5.10
C LEU A 131 -3.49 -11.90 6.17
N GLN A 132 -3.26 -12.76 7.15
CA GLN A 132 -4.15 -12.96 8.29
C GLN A 132 -3.48 -12.49 9.57
N ILE A 133 -4.05 -11.51 10.26
CA ILE A 133 -3.60 -11.10 11.60
C ILE A 133 -4.51 -11.78 12.62
N LEU A 134 -3.90 -12.44 13.60
CA LEU A 134 -4.60 -13.27 14.58
C LEU A 134 -4.47 -12.68 15.97
N SER A 135 -5.48 -12.93 16.80
CA SER A 135 -5.40 -12.72 18.23
C SER A 135 -6.05 -13.87 18.96
N ALA A 136 -5.38 -14.40 19.99
CA ALA A 136 -5.78 -15.61 20.70
C ALA A 136 -6.15 -16.79 19.76
N GLY A 137 -5.40 -16.96 18.66
CA GLY A 137 -5.60 -18.04 17.69
C GLY A 137 -6.76 -17.85 16.71
N LYS A 138 -7.46 -16.71 16.72
CA LYS A 138 -8.54 -16.39 15.78
C LYS A 138 -8.15 -15.24 14.84
N PRO A 139 -8.51 -15.27 13.55
CA PRO A 139 -8.31 -14.13 12.66
C PRO A 139 -9.09 -12.91 13.15
N LEU A 140 -8.38 -11.79 13.39
CA LEU A 140 -8.97 -10.47 13.62
C LEU A 140 -9.23 -9.74 12.31
N VAL A 141 -8.28 -9.86 11.38
CA VAL A 141 -8.41 -9.34 10.03
C VAL A 141 -7.78 -10.29 9.03
N THR A 142 -8.51 -10.54 7.96
CA THR A 142 -8.03 -11.23 6.76
C THR A 142 -7.98 -10.20 5.64
N LEU A 143 -6.79 -10.01 5.07
CA LEU A 143 -6.54 -9.14 3.93
C LEU A 143 -6.08 -10.01 2.76
N LYS A 144 -6.96 -10.19 1.77
CA LYS A 144 -6.65 -10.92 0.53
C LYS A 144 -6.51 -9.93 -0.61
N ILE A 145 -5.43 -10.03 -1.38
CA ILE A 145 -5.10 -9.09 -2.45
C ILE A 145 -4.81 -9.87 -3.73
N SER A 146 -5.54 -9.54 -4.80
CA SER A 146 -5.35 -10.07 -6.15
C SER A 146 -5.61 -8.96 -7.19
N SER A 147 -6.67 -9.09 -8.00
CA SER A 147 -7.24 -7.99 -8.79
C SER A 147 -7.88 -6.94 -7.87
N ASP A 148 -8.55 -7.41 -6.82
CA ASP A 148 -9.24 -6.62 -5.81
C ASP A 148 -8.59 -6.78 -4.44
N VAL A 149 -9.04 -5.99 -3.46
CA VAL A 149 -8.64 -6.10 -2.07
C VAL A 149 -9.83 -6.47 -1.22
N CYS A 150 -9.77 -7.64 -0.58
CA CYS A 150 -10.80 -8.14 0.31
C CYS A 150 -10.37 -7.97 1.78
N VAL A 151 -11.19 -7.29 2.57
CA VAL A 151 -11.04 -7.17 4.03
C VAL A 151 -12.18 -7.95 4.68
N ASN A 152 -11.86 -9.03 5.40
CA ASN A 152 -12.85 -9.91 6.04
C ASN A 152 -13.99 -10.33 5.08
N HIS A 153 -13.62 -10.77 3.88
CA HIS A 153 -14.52 -11.19 2.77
C HIS A 153 -15.23 -10.07 2.01
N ASN A 154 -15.14 -8.81 2.44
CA ASN A 154 -15.67 -7.68 1.68
C ASN A 154 -14.62 -7.17 0.70
N CYS A 155 -14.84 -7.40 -0.60
CA CYS A 155 -13.92 -7.03 -1.67
C CYS A 155 -14.30 -5.69 -2.29
N ILE A 156 -13.29 -4.86 -2.54
CA ILE A 156 -13.37 -3.56 -3.21
C ILE A 156 -12.17 -3.41 -4.13
N SER A 157 -12.26 -2.49 -5.09
CA SER A 157 -11.12 -2.20 -5.98
C SER A 157 -9.89 -1.71 -5.19
N LYS A 158 -8.70 -1.81 -5.77
CA LYS A 158 -7.47 -1.33 -5.14
C LYS A 158 -7.49 0.18 -4.87
N GLU A 159 -8.09 0.94 -5.78
CA GLU A 159 -8.30 2.38 -5.68
C GLU A 159 -9.23 2.73 -4.51
N GLU A 160 -10.38 2.06 -4.43
CA GLU A 160 -11.31 2.22 -3.31
C GLU A 160 -10.66 1.82 -1.99
N PHE A 161 -9.90 0.73 -1.96
CA PHE A 161 -9.16 0.33 -0.76
C PHE A 161 -8.18 1.42 -0.31
N ASN A 162 -7.44 2.02 -1.24
CA ASN A 162 -6.54 3.12 -0.92
C ASN A 162 -7.29 4.33 -0.37
N GLN A 163 -8.41 4.71 -1.00
CA GLN A 163 -9.24 5.82 -0.53
C GLN A 163 -9.76 5.58 0.90
N ASP A 164 -10.31 4.40 1.15
CA ASP A 164 -11.01 4.05 2.38
C ASP A 164 -10.09 3.73 3.55
N TYR A 165 -9.02 2.98 3.30
CA TYR A 165 -8.13 2.47 4.33
C TYR A 165 -6.80 3.23 4.38
N LEU A 166 -6.26 3.66 3.24
CA LEU A 166 -4.93 4.28 3.15
C LEU A 166 -5.01 5.78 2.84
N SER A 167 -4.58 6.21 1.65
CA SER A 167 -4.77 7.57 1.13
C SER A 167 -5.27 7.50 -0.32
N SER A 168 -6.22 8.36 -0.69
CA SER A 168 -6.72 8.46 -2.07
C SER A 168 -5.67 8.97 -3.05
N ALA A 169 -4.59 9.59 -2.55
CA ALA A 169 -3.46 10.03 -3.37
C ALA A 169 -2.50 8.88 -3.76
N TYR A 170 -2.76 7.66 -3.31
CA TYR A 170 -1.92 6.50 -3.62
C TYR A 170 -2.32 5.81 -4.91
N PRO A 171 -1.35 5.34 -5.72
CA PRO A 171 -1.64 4.50 -6.87
C PRO A 171 -2.20 3.16 -6.40
N ALA A 172 -3.10 2.58 -7.21
CA ALA A 172 -3.78 1.31 -6.96
C ALA A 172 -2.83 0.21 -6.43
N GLU A 173 -1.70 0.03 -7.11
CA GLU A 173 -0.73 -1.02 -6.81
C GLU A 173 0.09 -0.82 -5.53
N LEU A 174 -0.14 0.25 -4.75
CA LEU A 174 0.65 0.53 -3.55
C LEU A 174 0.66 -0.66 -2.58
N ILE A 175 -0.51 -1.21 -2.25
CA ILE A 175 -0.60 -2.27 -1.23
C ILE A 175 0.06 -3.57 -1.70
N ASN A 176 -0.15 -3.95 -2.96
CA ASN A 176 0.55 -5.07 -3.59
C ASN A 176 2.06 -4.88 -3.47
N ASN A 177 2.58 -3.75 -3.95
CA ASN A 177 4.01 -3.47 -3.96
C ASN A 177 4.62 -3.47 -2.55
N VAL A 178 3.90 -2.95 -1.56
CA VAL A 178 4.39 -2.95 -0.17
C VAL A 178 4.52 -4.38 0.36
N LEU A 179 3.51 -5.24 0.16
CA LEU A 179 3.51 -6.59 0.72
C LEU A 179 4.43 -7.56 -0.03
N THR A 180 4.60 -7.37 -1.34
CA THR A 180 5.56 -8.14 -2.18
C THR A 180 6.98 -7.57 -2.16
N LYS A 181 7.25 -6.55 -1.32
CA LYS A 181 8.55 -5.89 -1.19
C LYS A 181 9.05 -5.26 -2.49
N GLN A 182 8.16 -4.86 -3.39
CA GLN A 182 8.52 -4.16 -4.62
C GLN A 182 8.68 -2.66 -4.36
N PRO A 183 9.48 -1.94 -5.17
CA PRO A 183 9.55 -0.49 -5.12
C PRO A 183 8.18 0.15 -5.37
N ILE A 184 7.88 1.23 -4.67
CA ILE A 184 6.63 1.98 -4.82
C ILE A 184 6.84 3.22 -5.70
N MET A 185 5.76 3.74 -6.28
CA MET A 185 5.76 5.01 -7.03
C MET A 185 6.81 5.04 -8.15
N GLY A 186 6.92 3.95 -8.92
CA GLY A 186 7.91 3.81 -9.99
C GLY A 186 9.37 3.84 -9.51
N GLY A 187 9.63 3.50 -8.25
CA GLY A 187 10.99 3.47 -7.69
C GLY A 187 11.56 4.85 -7.34
N ARG A 188 10.73 5.90 -7.23
CA ARG A 188 11.20 7.25 -6.85
C ARG A 188 12.03 7.22 -5.57
N ASN A 189 13.18 7.89 -5.61
CA ASN A 189 14.14 8.01 -4.49
C ASN A 189 14.58 6.66 -3.89
N LEU A 190 14.65 5.60 -4.70
CA LEU A 190 15.12 4.30 -4.28
C LEU A 190 16.63 4.31 -4.02
N ARG A 191 17.01 3.81 -2.85
CA ARG A 191 18.39 3.57 -2.44
C ARG A 191 18.54 2.10 -2.09
N ARG A 192 19.41 1.40 -2.81
CA ARG A 192 19.77 0.02 -2.45
C ARG A 192 20.54 0.01 -1.13
N ILE A 193 20.27 -1.01 -0.32
CA ILE A 193 20.99 -1.31 0.92
C ILE A 193 21.30 -2.81 0.95
N THR A 194 22.16 -3.24 1.86
CA THR A 194 22.46 -4.66 2.01
C THR A 194 21.18 -5.47 2.25
N GLY A 195 20.87 -6.37 1.32
CA GLY A 195 19.69 -7.25 1.38
C GLY A 195 18.34 -6.61 1.05
N GLY A 196 18.29 -5.37 0.54
CA GLY A 196 17.01 -4.74 0.18
C GLY A 196 17.14 -3.30 -0.32
N PHE A 197 16.15 -2.47 -0.01
CA PHE A 197 16.16 -1.06 -0.41
C PHE A 197 15.43 -0.15 0.60
N MET A 198 15.58 1.15 0.38
CA MET A 198 14.88 2.19 1.10
C MET A 198 14.39 3.26 0.13
N GLN A 199 13.18 3.77 0.34
CA GLN A 199 12.63 4.93 -0.36
C GLN A 199 12.20 5.98 0.66
N LYS A 200 12.51 7.24 0.37
CA LYS A 200 12.02 8.42 1.10
C LYS A 200 11.32 9.34 0.10
N ILE A 201 10.00 9.47 0.21
CA ILE A 201 9.20 10.21 -0.77
C ILE A 201 8.37 11.24 0.00
N ASN A 202 8.55 12.52 -0.35
CA ASN A 202 7.81 13.61 0.25
C ASN A 202 7.09 14.38 -0.86
N THR A 203 5.79 14.52 -0.74
CA THR A 203 4.92 15.33 -1.61
C THR A 203 3.98 16.16 -0.71
N PRO A 204 3.13 17.05 -1.26
CA PRO A 204 2.07 17.69 -0.47
C PRO A 204 1.13 16.69 0.20
N GLU A 205 0.84 15.55 -0.43
CA GLU A 205 -0.17 14.56 -0.01
C GLU A 205 0.37 13.51 0.97
N TYR A 206 1.65 13.13 0.88
CA TYR A 206 2.23 12.08 1.71
C TYR A 206 3.71 12.30 2.05
N SER A 207 4.15 11.70 3.17
CA SER A 207 5.55 11.68 3.61
C SER A 207 5.95 10.27 4.02
N ILE A 208 6.44 9.53 3.03
CA ILE A 208 6.68 8.09 3.10
C ILE A 208 8.14 7.80 3.45
N ARG A 209 8.32 6.90 4.42
CA ARG A 209 9.54 6.14 4.64
C ARG A 209 9.23 4.67 4.41
N TYR A 210 9.86 4.09 3.40
CA TYR A 210 9.70 2.68 3.05
C TYR A 210 11.06 2.00 3.07
N LYS A 211 11.16 0.85 3.74
CA LYS A 211 12.37 0.04 3.85
C LYS A 211 12.00 -1.44 3.78
N THR A 212 12.77 -2.17 2.99
CA THR A 212 12.68 -3.63 2.87
C THR A 212 14.03 -4.24 3.19
N THR A 213 14.03 -5.37 3.89
CA THR A 213 15.20 -6.23 4.13
C THR A 213 14.77 -7.69 4.09
N PRO A 214 15.68 -8.67 4.16
CA PRO A 214 15.28 -10.06 4.31
C PRO A 214 14.41 -10.21 5.57
N GLY A 215 13.23 -10.83 5.41
CA GLY A 215 12.27 -11.03 6.50
C GLY A 215 11.63 -9.76 7.09
N SER A 216 11.81 -8.56 6.52
CA SER A 216 11.12 -7.37 7.06
C SER A 216 10.61 -6.40 6.00
N ILE A 217 9.45 -5.80 6.31
CA ILE A 217 8.80 -4.73 5.57
C ILE A 217 8.52 -3.61 6.56
N TYR A 218 8.87 -2.38 6.19
CA TYR A 218 8.52 -1.20 6.97
C TYR A 218 8.11 -0.07 6.03
N PHE A 219 6.81 0.17 5.95
CA PHE A 219 6.20 1.30 5.27
C PHE A 219 5.53 2.20 6.32
N LYS A 220 5.86 3.50 6.29
CA LYS A 220 5.24 4.50 7.14
C LYS A 220 4.99 5.75 6.34
N ASP A 221 3.74 6.19 6.32
CA ASP A 221 3.40 7.55 5.94
C ASP A 221 3.10 8.38 7.18
N MET A 222 3.94 9.39 7.39
CA MET A 222 3.85 10.30 8.52
C MET A 222 2.66 11.26 8.40
N LYS A 223 2.26 11.68 7.19
CA LYS A 223 1.17 12.64 6.97
C LYS A 223 -0.18 11.96 7.16
N ASN A 224 -0.41 10.83 6.47
CA ASN A 224 -1.67 10.09 6.57
C ASN A 224 -1.72 9.13 7.78
N LYS A 225 -0.69 9.14 8.64
CA LYS A 225 -0.58 8.32 9.87
C LYS A 225 -0.73 6.80 9.62
N ILE A 226 -0.34 6.34 8.43
CA ILE A 226 -0.39 4.95 7.98
C ILE A 226 0.91 4.23 8.38
N VAL A 227 0.80 3.01 8.89
CA VAL A 227 1.95 2.14 9.19
C VAL A 227 1.65 0.72 8.73
N ILE A 228 2.55 0.15 7.93
CA ILE A 228 2.56 -1.27 7.58
C ILE A 228 3.95 -1.79 7.94
N LYS A 229 4.02 -2.67 8.93
CA LYS A 229 5.28 -3.28 9.38
C LYS A 229 5.08 -4.78 9.49
N LEU A 230 5.91 -5.55 8.81
CA LEU A 230 5.97 -7.00 8.94
C LEU A 230 7.40 -7.38 9.36
N ARG A 231 7.53 -8.16 10.43
CA ARG A 231 8.81 -8.75 10.84
C ARG A 231 8.64 -10.27 10.96
N ARG A 232 9.34 -11.03 10.12
CA ARG A 232 9.27 -12.48 10.10
C ARG A 232 9.65 -13.04 11.47
N LEU A 233 8.87 -14.00 11.96
CA LEU A 233 9.19 -14.79 13.13
C LEU A 233 10.23 -15.86 12.73
N LYS A 234 11.20 -16.09 13.60
CA LYS A 234 12.21 -17.13 13.41
C LYS A 234 11.68 -18.46 13.89
#